data_AF-A0A972P556-F1
#
_entry.id   AF-A0A972P556-F1
#
_cell.length_a   1.000
_cell.length_b   1.000
_cell.length_c   1.000
_cell.angle_alpha   90.00
_cell.angle_beta   90.00
_cell.angle_gamma   90.00
#
_symmetry.space_group_name_H-M   'P 1'
#
loop_
_entity.id
_entity.type
_entity.pdbx_description
1 polymer ?
#
loop_
_entity_poly.entity_id
_entity_poly.type
_entity_poly.pdbx_seq_one_letter_code
_entity_poly.pdbx_strand_id
1 'polypeptide(L)'
;MEMGLLKTWFSLRAENKRLRAERIALQNDSRAVTCVFCGHVYPPGTPPSNHEALITHIEECPDHPMRKYKLRAEAAEKYLSVFRSSFAFPKDPTNYLHKARKYLAGGGCENLALVRFIAAELEYRRSKKDN
;
A
#
# COMPACT_ATOMS: atom_id res chain seq x y z
N MET A 1 -20.88 9.84 42.27
CA MET A 1 -20.59 8.42 41.96
C MET A 1 -19.85 8.21 40.64
N GLU A 2 -19.98 9.08 39.62
CA GLU A 2 -19.34 8.90 38.30
C GLU A 2 -17.80 8.90 38.28
N MET A 3 -17.17 9.72 39.13
CA MET A 3 -15.71 9.79 39.27
C MET A 3 -15.04 8.47 39.70
N GLY A 4 -15.78 7.59 40.39
CA GLY A 4 -15.28 6.28 40.80
C GLY A 4 -15.13 5.34 39.60
N LEU A 5 -16.18 5.25 38.77
CA LEU A 5 -16.22 4.40 37.57
C LEU A 5 -15.16 4.79 36.55
N LEU A 6 -14.91 6.09 36.38
CA LEU A 6 -13.87 6.58 35.47
C LEU A 6 -12.47 6.10 35.89
N LYS A 7 -12.15 6.22 37.19
CA LYS A 7 -10.88 5.73 37.75
C LYS A 7 -10.75 4.22 37.59
N THR A 8 -11.80 3.46 37.89
CA THR A 8 -11.81 2.00 37.73
C THR A 8 -11.60 1.61 36.27
N TRP A 9 -12.22 2.31 35.32
CA TRP A 9 -12.04 2.06 33.89
C TRP A 9 -10.60 2.29 33.43
N PHE A 10 -9.96 3.39 33.86
CA PHE A 10 -8.56 3.64 33.54
C PHE A 10 -7.63 2.56 34.11
N SER A 11 -7.84 2.14 35.36
CA SER A 11 -7.08 1.05 35.99
C SER A 11 -7.26 -0.27 35.25
N LEU A 12 -8.51 -0.65 34.94
CA LEU A 12 -8.81 -1.87 34.20
C LEU A 12 -8.23 -1.84 32.79
N ARG A 13 -8.24 -0.69 32.11
CA ARG A 13 -7.64 -0.54 30.79
C ARG A 13 -6.12 -0.68 30.82
N ALA A 14 -5.47 -0.10 31.82
CA ALA A 14 -4.03 -0.24 32.03
C ALA A 14 -3.66 -1.71 32.31
N GLU A 15 -4.45 -2.38 33.14
CA GLU A 15 -4.24 -3.78 33.48
C GLU A 15 -4.49 -4.70 32.27
N ASN A 16 -5.56 -4.48 31.50
CA ASN A 16 -5.82 -5.24 30.29
C ASN A 16 -4.67 -5.09 29.27
N LYS A 17 -4.08 -3.89 29.18
CA LYS A 17 -2.90 -3.66 28.34
C LYS A 17 -1.69 -4.46 28.82
N ARG A 18 -1.45 -4.55 30.13
CA ARG A 18 -0.38 -5.35 30.73
C ARG A 18 -0.59 -6.85 30.47
N LEU A 19 -1.76 -7.38 30.80
CA LEU A 19 -2.11 -8.79 30.60
C LEU A 19 -2.00 -9.22 29.13
N ARG A 20 -2.37 -8.33 28.19
CA ARG A 20 -2.18 -8.58 26.76
C ARG A 20 -0.71 -8.66 26.38
N ALA A 21 0.14 -7.79 26.91
CA ALA A 21 1.58 -7.80 26.63
C ALA A 21 2.26 -9.05 27.20
N GLU A 22 1.94 -9.42 28.44
CA GLU A 22 2.43 -10.63 29.10
C GLU A 22 2.04 -11.89 28.32
N ARG A 23 0.76 -12.01 27.92
CA ARG A 23 0.30 -13.12 27.08
C ARG A 23 1.07 -13.23 25.77
N ILE A 24 1.34 -12.11 25.10
CA ILE A 24 2.09 -12.09 23.84
C ILE A 24 3.53 -12.58 24.06
N ALA A 25 4.19 -12.16 25.15
CA ALA A 25 5.53 -12.63 25.49
C ALA A 25 5.55 -14.15 25.69
N LEU A 26 4.63 -14.68 26.50
CA LEU A 26 4.52 -16.13 26.75
C LEU A 26 4.20 -16.95 25.48
N GLN A 27 3.37 -16.42 24.59
CA GLN A 27 3.08 -17.07 23.31
C GLN A 27 4.29 -17.13 22.36
N ASN A 28 5.19 -16.15 22.43
CA ASN A 28 6.36 -16.05 21.56
C ASN A 28 7.54 -16.90 22.06
N ASP A 29 7.69 -17.06 23.37
CA ASP A 29 8.77 -17.89 23.96
C ASP A 29 8.68 -19.38 23.58
N SER A 30 7.49 -19.85 23.19
CA SER A 30 7.22 -21.27 22.92
C SER A 30 7.07 -21.63 21.44
N ARG A 31 7.11 -20.65 20.53
CA ARG A 31 6.84 -20.90 19.09
C ARG A 31 8.01 -20.45 18.23
N ALA A 32 8.64 -21.42 17.55
CA ALA A 32 9.50 -21.13 16.43
C ALA A 32 8.65 -20.52 15.31
N VAL A 33 8.91 -19.26 14.96
CA VAL A 33 8.28 -18.62 13.81
C VAL A 33 9.01 -19.09 12.56
N THR A 34 8.26 -19.42 11.52
CA THR A 34 8.81 -19.86 10.23
C THR A 34 8.19 -19.08 9.08
N CYS A 35 8.96 -18.81 8.03
CA CYS A 35 8.41 -18.39 6.75
C CYS A 35 7.64 -19.56 6.13
N VAL A 36 6.33 -19.40 5.92
CA VAL A 36 5.45 -20.44 5.37
C VAL A 36 5.83 -20.83 3.94
N PHE A 37 6.51 -19.95 3.20
CA PHE A 37 6.83 -20.17 1.79
C PHE A 37 8.16 -20.89 1.57
N CYS A 38 9.23 -20.50 2.26
CA CYS A 38 10.56 -21.09 2.08
C CYS A 38 11.05 -21.92 3.28
N GLY A 39 10.28 -21.98 4.37
CA GLY A 39 10.65 -22.74 5.57
C GLY A 39 11.73 -22.11 6.46
N HIS A 40 12.18 -20.88 6.17
CA HIS A 40 13.18 -20.20 6.99
C HIS A 40 12.71 -20.06 8.45
N VAL A 41 13.52 -20.54 9.39
CA VAL A 41 13.27 -20.47 10.83
C VAL A 41 13.86 -19.16 11.36
N TYR A 42 13.01 -18.33 11.98
CA TYR A 42 13.46 -17.10 12.62
C TYR A 42 14.06 -17.38 14.00
N PRO A 43 14.95 -16.50 14.51
CA PRO A 43 15.53 -16.65 15.84
C PRO A 43 14.47 -16.83 16.93
N PRO A 44 14.75 -17.60 17.99
CA PRO A 44 13.85 -17.73 19.13
C PRO A 44 13.59 -16.36 19.78
N GLY A 45 12.35 -16.13 20.22
CA GLY A 45 11.90 -14.84 20.76
C GLY A 45 11.52 -13.81 19.69
N THR A 46 11.61 -14.13 18.41
CA THR A 46 11.13 -13.25 17.33
C THR A 46 9.60 -13.11 17.42
N PRO A 47 9.06 -11.89 17.61
CA PRO A 47 7.63 -11.67 17.66
C PRO A 47 6.99 -11.92 16.28
N PRO A 48 5.75 -12.45 16.24
CA PRO A 48 5.05 -12.84 15.02
C PRO A 48 4.58 -11.65 14.17
N SER A 49 4.81 -10.42 14.60
CA SER A 49 4.33 -9.21 13.93
C SER A 49 5.35 -8.08 14.03
N ASN A 50 5.50 -7.31 12.94
CA ASN A 50 6.27 -6.06 12.87
C ASN A 50 7.72 -6.17 13.35
N HIS A 51 8.34 -7.34 13.17
CA HIS A 51 9.76 -7.51 13.44
C HIS A 51 10.57 -7.26 12.17
N GLU A 52 11.66 -6.49 12.28
CA GLU A 52 12.52 -6.13 11.16
C GLU A 52 13.05 -7.37 10.44
N ALA A 53 13.47 -8.40 11.18
CA ALA A 53 13.93 -9.66 10.58
C ALA A 53 12.87 -10.36 9.71
N LEU A 54 11.58 -10.26 10.06
CA LEU A 54 10.48 -10.81 9.26
C LEU A 54 10.29 -10.00 7.98
N ILE A 55 10.33 -8.68 8.08
CA ILE A 55 10.14 -7.77 6.94
C ILE A 55 11.29 -7.94 5.94
N THR A 56 12.53 -7.91 6.41
CA THR A 56 13.73 -8.11 5.56
C THR A 56 13.66 -9.44 4.82
N HIS A 57 13.33 -10.52 5.54
CA HIS A 57 13.17 -11.82 4.90
C HIS A 57 12.05 -11.83 3.85
N ILE A 58 10.88 -11.26 4.15
CA ILE A 58 9.75 -11.19 3.21
C ILE A 58 10.12 -10.46 1.90
N GLU A 59 10.94 -9.42 1.98
CA GLU A 59 11.37 -8.64 0.80
C GLU A 59 12.39 -9.37 -0.08
N GLU A 60 13.21 -10.23 0.52
CA GLU A 60 14.30 -10.95 -0.15
C GLU A 60 13.95 -12.39 -0.49
N CYS A 61 12.92 -12.96 0.14
CA CYS A 61 12.56 -14.36 -0.02
C CYS A 61 12.07 -14.64 -1.45
N PRO A 62 12.74 -15.57 -2.19
CA PRO A 62 12.42 -15.86 -3.57
C PRO A 62 11.04 -16.49 -3.74
N ASP A 63 10.60 -17.29 -2.76
CA ASP A 63 9.32 -18.00 -2.77
C ASP A 63 8.18 -17.15 -2.20
N HIS A 64 8.47 -15.99 -1.61
CA HIS A 64 7.45 -15.16 -0.99
C HIS A 64 6.65 -14.41 -2.05
N PRO A 65 5.29 -14.45 -2.03
CA PRO A 65 4.47 -13.79 -3.04
C PRO A 65 4.75 -12.28 -3.18
N MET A 66 5.12 -11.62 -2.08
CA MET A 66 5.50 -10.20 -2.07
C MET A 66 6.65 -9.89 -3.03
N ARG A 67 7.61 -10.80 -3.19
CA ARG A 67 8.75 -10.61 -4.12
C ARG A 67 8.26 -10.39 -5.54
N LYS A 68 7.30 -11.19 -5.99
CA LYS A 68 6.70 -11.07 -7.33
C LYS A 68 5.94 -9.75 -7.49
N TYR A 69 5.24 -9.29 -6.45
CA TYR A 69 4.54 -8.01 -6.49
C TYR A 69 5.50 -6.82 -6.49
N LYS A 70 6.57 -6.87 -5.68
CA LYS A 70 7.61 -5.85 -5.61
C LYS A 70 8.29 -5.67 -6.97
N LEU A 71 8.70 -6.76 -7.62
CA LEU A 71 9.30 -6.71 -8.97
C LEU A 71 8.34 -6.10 -10.01
N ARG A 72 7.05 -6.41 -9.94
CA ARG A 72 6.04 -5.81 -10.82
C ARG A 72 5.82 -4.33 -10.54
N ALA A 73 5.81 -3.92 -9.27
CA ALA A 73 5.68 -2.53 -8.86
C ALA A 73 6.89 -1.71 -9.31
N GLU A 74 8.11 -2.21 -9.10
CA GLU A 74 9.36 -1.58 -9.55
C GLU A 74 9.40 -1.43 -11.07
N ALA A 75 8.98 -2.46 -11.82
CA ALA A 75 8.85 -2.38 -13.27
C ALA A 75 7.83 -1.30 -13.68
N ALA A 76 6.65 -1.28 -13.06
CA ALA A 76 5.63 -0.28 -13.33
C ALA A 76 6.12 1.15 -13.00
N GLU A 77 6.84 1.33 -11.90
CA GLU A 77 7.38 2.62 -11.48
C GLU A 77 8.43 3.14 -12.46
N LYS A 78 9.27 2.26 -13.01
CA LYS A 78 10.20 2.60 -14.10
C LYS A 78 9.45 3.07 -15.36
N TYR A 79 8.35 2.43 -15.74
CA TYR A 79 7.52 2.91 -16.84
C TYR A 79 6.86 4.26 -16.52
N LEU A 80 6.36 4.43 -15.29
CA LEU A 80 5.75 5.68 -14.84
C LEU A 80 6.76 6.83 -14.79
N SER A 81 8.02 6.59 -14.43
CA SER A 81 9.04 7.64 -14.38
C SER A 81 9.38 8.15 -15.79
N VAL A 82 9.54 7.24 -16.77
CA VAL A 82 9.72 7.60 -18.19
C VAL A 82 8.49 8.31 -18.73
N PHE A 83 7.29 7.84 -18.39
CA PHE A 83 6.05 8.48 -18.80
C PHE A 83 5.92 9.89 -18.21
N ARG A 84 6.20 10.07 -16.92
CA ARG A 84 6.15 11.38 -16.23
C ARG A 84 7.21 12.35 -16.74
N SER A 85 8.41 11.88 -17.10
CA SER A 85 9.47 12.75 -17.62
C SER A 85 9.25 13.12 -19.09
N SER A 86 8.66 12.22 -19.88
CA SER A 86 8.38 12.44 -21.30
C SER A 86 7.10 13.25 -21.53
N PHE A 87 6.12 13.12 -20.63
CA PHE A 87 4.88 13.88 -20.68
C PHE A 87 4.83 14.87 -19.53
N ALA A 88 5.16 16.14 -19.80
CA ALA A 88 4.86 17.23 -18.89
C ALA A 88 3.33 17.33 -18.75
N PHE A 89 2.78 16.75 -17.69
CA PHE A 89 1.38 16.99 -17.33
C PHE A 89 1.26 18.50 -17.04
N PRO A 90 0.57 19.27 -17.90
CA PRO A 90 0.27 20.66 -17.64
C PRO A 90 -0.52 20.72 -16.34
N LYS A 91 -0.17 21.68 -15.49
CA LYS A 91 -0.79 21.87 -14.18
C LYS A 91 -2.29 22.24 -14.26
N ASP A 92 -2.79 22.56 -15.45
CA ASP A 92 -4.18 22.92 -15.71
C ASP A 92 -4.86 21.91 -16.67
N PRO A 93 -5.84 21.12 -16.18
CA PRO A 93 -6.55 20.13 -16.99
C PRO A 93 -7.55 20.73 -17.99
N THR A 94 -7.94 22.00 -17.87
CA THR A 94 -8.96 22.61 -18.74
C THR A 94 -8.45 22.88 -20.16
N ASN A 95 -7.15 23.12 -20.32
CA ASN A 95 -6.50 23.34 -21.62
C ASN A 95 -6.32 22.03 -22.41
N TYR A 96 -6.42 20.87 -21.76
CA TYR A 96 -6.27 19.57 -22.41
C TYR A 96 -7.47 19.18 -23.26
N LEU A 97 -8.70 19.48 -22.83
CA LEU A 97 -9.90 19.15 -23.61
C LEU A 97 -9.93 19.90 -24.94
N HIS A 98 -9.49 21.17 -24.96
CA HIS A 98 -9.44 21.97 -26.18
C HIS A 98 -8.34 21.47 -27.15
N LYS A 99 -7.15 21.13 -26.63
CA LYS A 99 -6.09 20.51 -27.44
C LYS A 99 -6.45 19.11 -27.91
N ALA A 100 -6.98 18.24 -27.04
CA ALA A 100 -7.38 16.88 -27.37
C ALA A 100 -8.49 16.85 -28.45
N ARG A 101 -9.46 17.78 -28.38
CA ARG A 101 -10.48 17.94 -29.43
C ARG A 101 -9.87 18.33 -30.78
N LYS A 102 -8.83 19.17 -30.79
CA LYS A 102 -8.08 19.56 -31.99
C LYS A 102 -7.22 18.41 -32.55
N TYR A 103 -6.58 17.61 -31.68
CA TYR A 103 -5.80 16.44 -32.07
C TYR A 103 -6.68 15.29 -32.60
N LEU A 104 -7.85 15.06 -32.00
CA LEU A 104 -8.83 14.07 -32.47
C LEU A 104 -9.44 14.44 -33.82
N ALA A 105 -9.62 15.74 -34.10
CA ALA A 105 -10.10 16.23 -35.39
C ALA A 105 -9.05 16.12 -36.51
N GLY A 106 -7.76 15.97 -36.17
CA GLY A 106 -6.63 15.95 -37.11
C GLY A 106 -6.15 14.57 -37.54
N GLY A 107 -6.81 13.48 -37.12
CA GLY A 107 -6.51 12.12 -37.62
C GLY A 107 -5.20 11.48 -37.12
N GLY A 108 -4.53 12.03 -36.11
CA GLY A 108 -3.29 11.48 -35.55
C GLY A 108 -3.55 10.29 -34.62
N CYS A 109 -3.56 9.07 -35.15
CA CYS A 109 -3.86 7.83 -34.43
C CYS A 109 -2.65 7.17 -33.74
N GLU A 110 -1.70 7.95 -33.22
CA GLU A 110 -0.50 7.37 -32.58
C GLU A 110 -0.67 7.17 -31.06
N ASN A 111 -1.65 7.82 -30.42
CA ASN A 111 -1.84 7.74 -28.97
C ASN A 111 -3.34 7.71 -28.55
N LEU A 112 -4.15 6.94 -29.27
CA LEU A 112 -5.55 6.69 -28.93
C LEU A 112 -5.72 6.14 -27.49
N ALA A 113 -4.72 5.37 -27.01
CA ALA A 113 -4.69 4.84 -25.65
C ALA A 113 -4.58 5.94 -24.59
N LEU A 114 -3.75 6.97 -24.81
CA LEU A 114 -3.60 8.10 -23.89
C LEU A 114 -4.87 8.94 -23.83
N VAL A 115 -5.52 9.17 -24.98
CA VAL A 115 -6.79 9.90 -25.04
C VAL A 115 -7.90 9.15 -24.33
N ARG A 116 -8.00 7.82 -24.52
CA ARG A 116 -8.97 6.97 -23.81
C ARG A 116 -8.70 6.93 -22.30
N PHE A 117 -7.44 6.91 -21.89
CA PHE A 117 -7.04 6.93 -20.47
C PHE A 117 -7.41 8.27 -19.80
N ILE A 118 -7.13 9.40 -20.47
CA ILE A 118 -7.48 10.73 -19.97
C ILE A 118 -9.00 10.91 -19.92
N ALA A 119 -9.74 10.42 -20.93
CA ALA A 119 -11.19 10.45 -20.93
C ALA A 119 -11.80 9.66 -19.76
N ALA A 120 -11.30 8.44 -19.51
CA ALA A 120 -11.77 7.59 -18.41
C ALA A 120 -11.47 8.19 -17.02
N GLU A 121 -10.29 8.78 -16.81
CA GLU A 121 -9.93 9.44 -15.54
C GLU A 121 -10.80 10.68 -15.27
N LEU A 122 -11.14 11.44 -16.31
CA LEU A 122 -12.01 12.61 -16.19
C LEU A 122 -13.46 12.21 -15.87
N GLU A 123 -13.97 11.12 -16.43
CA GLU A 123 -15.28 10.57 -16.11
C GLU A 123 -15.35 10.08 -14.65
N TYR A 124 -14.33 9.34 -14.19
CA TYR A 124 -14.24 8.87 -12.81
C TYR A 124 -14.20 10.02 -11.79
N ARG A 125 -13.46 11.11 -12.09
CA ARG A 125 -13.43 12.30 -11.22
C ARG A 125 -14.75 13.05 -11.18
N ARG A 126 -15.51 13.02 -12.29
CA ARG A 126 -16.82 13.66 -12.37
C ARG A 126 -17.86 12.89 -11.54
N SER A 127 -17.89 11.56 -11.63
CA SER A 127 -18.79 10.73 -10.81
C SER A 127 -18.51 10.81 -9.30
N LYS A 128 -17.29 11.17 -8.91
CA LYS A 128 -16.89 11.37 -7.51
C LYS A 128 -17.23 12.77 -6.95
N LYS A 129 -17.58 13.74 -7.81
CA LYS A 129 -17.88 15.11 -7.40
C LYS A 129 -19.38 15.33 -7.14
N ASP A 130 -20.21 14.43 -7.65
CA ASP A 130 -21.67 14.44 -7.56
C ASP A 130 -22.20 13.52 -6.42
N ASN A 131 -21.33 13.06 -5.52
CA ASN A 131 -21.64 12.22 -4.35
C ASN A 131 -20.84 12.69 -3.12
#